data_AF-A0A8H7YGC2-F1
#
_entry.id   AF-A0A8H7YGC2-F1
#
_cell.length_a   1.000
_cell.length_b   1.000
_cell.length_c   1.000
_cell.angle_alpha   90.00
_cell.angle_beta   90.00
_cell.angle_gamma   90.00
#
_symmetry.space_group_name_H-M   'P 1'
#
loop_
_entity.id
_entity.type
_entity.pdbx_description
1 polymer ?
#
loop_
_entity_poly.entity_id
_entity_poly.type
_entity_poly.pdbx_seq_one_letter_code
_entity_poly.pdbx_strand_id
1 'polypeptide(L)'
;MRELNWTTGDHTFRLNGHPIFQALVLDQGYWPETGMTPPSAEALKHDIELAQSMCFNGCRKHQKVEDPRFLYFADQLGFLVWGEMANGKEFSNAYMDRFNEEWMAAVKRDINHPSIVTWTPINESWGYPELKDNVQQQNHIRSLYYMTKCLDPTRSVNDNCGWEHVCDDLTTFRDYSDGPALTTICKTGRYS
;
A
#
# COMPACT_ATOMS: atom_id res chain seq x y z
N MET A 1 9.09 2.20 -19.89
CA MET A 1 7.64 2.52 -19.91
C MET A 1 6.89 1.23 -19.61
N ARG A 2 5.80 1.29 -18.84
CA ARG A 2 5.00 0.12 -18.46
C ARG A 2 3.52 0.51 -18.36
N GLU A 3 2.64 -0.48 -18.42
CA GLU A 3 1.19 -0.32 -18.28
C GLU A 3 0.69 -1.15 -17.09
N LEU A 4 -0.20 -0.58 -16.29
CA LEU A 4 -0.92 -1.28 -15.23
C LEU A 4 -2.40 -1.35 -15.60
N ASN A 5 -3.03 -2.50 -15.37
CA ASN A 5 -4.46 -2.66 -15.58
C ASN A 5 -5.06 -3.62 -14.54
N TRP A 6 -6.12 -3.20 -13.88
CA TRP A 6 -6.86 -3.96 -12.87
C TRP A 6 -8.38 -3.91 -13.11
N THR A 7 -8.81 -3.36 -14.25
CA THR A 7 -10.23 -3.09 -14.57
C THR A 7 -10.77 -4.02 -15.66
N THR A 8 -10.06 -5.09 -16.00
CA THR A 8 -10.46 -6.09 -17.02
C THR A 8 -11.67 -6.93 -16.62
N GLY A 9 -12.07 -6.91 -15.35
CA GLY A 9 -13.23 -7.65 -14.83
C GLY A 9 -12.99 -9.15 -14.60
N ASP A 10 -11.75 -9.62 -14.80
CA ASP A 10 -11.34 -11.02 -14.60
C ASP A 10 -10.60 -11.25 -13.27
N HIS A 11 -10.68 -10.28 -12.36
CA HIS A 11 -10.03 -10.28 -11.04
C HIS A 11 -8.50 -10.41 -11.08
N THR A 12 -7.87 -10.00 -12.19
CA THR A 12 -6.40 -10.00 -12.31
C THR A 12 -5.84 -8.59 -12.23
N PHE A 13 -4.68 -8.48 -11.57
CA PHE A 13 -3.80 -7.32 -11.71
C PHE A 13 -2.80 -7.61 -12.84
N ARG A 14 -2.65 -6.69 -13.79
CA ARG A 14 -1.82 -6.88 -14.99
C ARG A 14 -0.72 -5.85 -15.09
N LEU A 15 0.46 -6.32 -15.48
CA LEU A 15 1.61 -5.52 -15.85
C LEU A 15 1.92 -5.78 -17.33
N ASN A 16 1.89 -4.73 -18.15
CA ASN A 16 2.09 -4.81 -19.61
C ASN A 16 1.17 -5.83 -20.29
N GLY A 17 -0.11 -5.86 -19.91
CA GLY A 17 -1.12 -6.77 -20.46
C GLY A 17 -1.09 -8.20 -19.90
N HIS A 18 -0.07 -8.58 -19.15
CA HIS A 18 0.07 -9.92 -18.58
C HIS A 18 -0.39 -9.96 -17.11
N PRO A 19 -1.21 -10.94 -16.70
CA PRO A 19 -1.55 -11.14 -15.29
C PRO A 19 -0.28 -11.36 -14.45
N ILE A 20 -0.19 -10.69 -13.32
CA ILE A 20 0.90 -10.85 -12.36
C ILE A 20 0.33 -11.09 -10.97
N PHE A 21 0.78 -12.18 -10.35
CA PHE A 21 0.54 -12.40 -8.93
C PHE A 21 1.52 -11.56 -8.12
N GLN A 22 1.01 -10.70 -7.24
CA GLN A 22 1.84 -9.84 -6.40
C GLN A 22 2.25 -10.62 -5.14
N ALA A 23 3.39 -11.29 -5.20
CA ALA A 23 4.01 -11.95 -4.06
C ALA A 23 4.79 -10.90 -3.26
N LEU A 24 4.08 -10.20 -2.37
CA LEU A 24 4.62 -9.07 -1.62
C LEU A 24 4.98 -9.44 -0.18
N VAL A 25 6.01 -8.78 0.36
CA VAL A 25 6.29 -8.74 1.80
C VAL A 25 5.79 -7.43 2.42
N LEU A 26 5.45 -7.48 3.71
CA LEU A 26 5.27 -6.27 4.51
C LEU A 26 6.66 -5.79 4.97
N ASP A 27 7.06 -4.60 4.55
CA ASP A 27 8.40 -4.05 4.83
C ASP A 27 8.27 -2.79 5.67
N GLN A 28 8.81 -2.86 6.90
CA GLN A 28 8.76 -1.76 7.86
C GLN A 28 9.96 -0.81 7.83
N GLY A 29 11.06 -1.20 7.17
CA GLY A 29 12.28 -0.40 7.14
C GLY A 29 12.89 -0.12 8.52
N TYR A 30 12.82 -1.10 9.43
CA TYR A 30 13.51 -1.04 10.73
C TYR A 30 14.94 -1.58 10.65
N TRP A 31 15.85 -0.82 11.24
CA TRP A 31 17.28 -1.08 11.29
C TRP A 31 17.71 -1.22 12.74
N PRO A 32 18.46 -2.29 13.10
CA PRO A 32 18.80 -2.55 14.50
C PRO A 32 19.50 -1.38 15.20
N GLU A 33 20.39 -0.67 14.50
CA GLU A 33 21.21 0.40 15.06
C GLU A 33 20.59 1.80 14.91
N THR A 34 19.81 2.02 13.85
CA THR A 34 19.36 3.35 13.43
C THR A 34 17.85 3.54 13.46
N GLY A 35 17.09 2.53 13.91
CA GLY A 35 15.64 2.59 14.00
C GLY A 35 15.01 2.69 12.61
N MET A 36 14.30 3.78 12.30
CA MET A 36 13.62 3.95 11.01
C MET A 36 14.48 4.62 9.92
N THR A 37 15.74 4.95 10.24
CA THR A 37 16.66 5.59 9.29
C THR A 37 17.54 4.53 8.66
N PRO A 38 17.61 4.39 7.33
CA PRO A 38 18.50 3.44 6.71
C PRO A 38 19.97 3.79 6.99
N PRO A 39 20.82 2.82 7.36
CA PRO A 39 22.23 3.07 7.69
C PRO A 39 23.05 3.48 6.47
N SER A 40 22.62 3.11 5.27
CA SER A 40 23.17 3.58 3.99
C SER A 40 22.14 3.42 2.86
N ALA A 41 22.41 4.05 1.71
CA ALA A 41 21.61 3.79 0.50
C ALA A 41 21.69 2.30 0.09
N GLU A 42 22.87 1.69 0.27
CA GLU A 42 23.12 0.33 -0.19
C GLU A 42 22.41 -0.70 0.66
N ALA A 43 22.11 -0.36 1.92
CA ALA A 43 21.26 -1.16 2.78
C ALA A 43 19.82 -1.27 2.22
N LEU A 44 19.26 -0.17 1.70
CA LEU A 44 17.94 -0.19 1.05
C LEU A 44 17.94 -1.09 -0.19
N LYS A 45 19.01 -1.02 -1.00
CA LYS A 45 19.17 -1.89 -2.16
C LYS A 45 19.27 -3.37 -1.73
N HIS A 46 20.02 -3.63 -0.68
CA HIS A 46 20.23 -4.98 -0.16
C HIS A 46 18.92 -5.61 0.33
N ASP A 47 18.05 -4.86 1.01
CA ASP A 47 16.72 -5.36 1.42
C ASP A 47 15.89 -5.83 0.22
N ILE A 48 15.93 -5.09 -0.90
CA ILE A 48 15.23 -5.47 -2.14
C ILE A 48 15.83 -6.76 -2.72
N GLU A 49 17.15 -6.85 -2.80
CA GLU A 49 17.85 -8.03 -3.30
C GLU A 49 17.55 -9.28 -2.44
N LEU A 50 17.49 -9.12 -1.11
CA LEU A 50 17.09 -10.18 -0.19
C LEU A 50 15.64 -10.62 -0.42
N ALA A 51 14.70 -9.68 -0.54
CA ALA A 51 13.30 -10.00 -0.83
C ALA A 51 13.16 -10.78 -2.15
N GLN A 52 13.87 -10.36 -3.20
CA GLN A 52 13.90 -11.06 -4.49
C GLN A 52 14.53 -12.46 -4.38
N SER A 53 15.58 -12.62 -3.57
CA SER A 53 16.21 -13.93 -3.33
C SER A 53 15.27 -14.94 -2.65
N MET A 54 14.26 -14.43 -1.93
CA MET A 54 13.18 -15.20 -1.31
C MET A 54 11.95 -15.36 -2.23
N CYS A 55 12.07 -15.02 -3.51
CA CYS A 55 11.04 -15.09 -4.54
C CYS A 55 9.89 -14.08 -4.40
N PHE A 56 10.03 -13.03 -3.58
CA PHE A 56 9.08 -11.93 -3.57
C PHE A 56 9.35 -10.99 -4.75
N ASN A 57 8.29 -10.52 -5.38
CA ASN A 57 8.38 -9.59 -6.50
C ASN A 57 8.06 -8.15 -6.11
N GLY A 58 7.81 -7.89 -4.83
CA GLY A 58 7.60 -6.56 -4.32
C GLY A 58 7.39 -6.50 -2.81
N CYS A 59 7.05 -5.31 -2.34
CA CYS A 59 6.67 -5.07 -0.96
C CYS A 59 5.48 -4.11 -0.84
N ARG A 60 4.80 -4.21 0.29
CA ARG A 60 3.97 -3.16 0.84
C ARG A 60 4.79 -2.41 1.90
N LYS A 61 5.16 -1.16 1.60
CA LYS A 61 5.94 -0.34 2.54
C LYS A 61 5.07 0.15 3.67
N HIS A 62 5.41 -0.15 4.91
CA HIS A 62 4.45 -0.14 5.99
C HIS A 62 5.03 0.43 7.30
N GLN A 63 4.43 1.39 8.00
CA GLN A 63 3.51 2.42 7.54
C GLN A 63 4.29 3.73 7.46
N LYS A 64 5.05 3.91 6.39
CA LYS A 64 5.86 5.11 6.20
C LYS A 64 5.91 5.48 4.74
N VAL A 65 6.07 6.79 4.52
CA VAL A 65 6.56 7.29 3.26
C VAL A 65 8.04 6.96 3.19
N GLU A 66 8.42 6.05 2.30
CA GLU A 66 9.79 5.54 2.26
C GLU A 66 10.77 6.57 1.68
N ASP A 67 12.06 6.39 1.96
CA ASP A 67 13.14 7.16 1.35
C ASP A 67 13.11 7.01 -0.19
N PRO A 68 13.17 8.11 -0.97
CA PRO A 68 13.18 8.04 -2.44
C PRO A 68 14.31 7.17 -3.03
N ARG A 69 15.40 6.95 -2.29
CA ARG A 69 16.48 6.04 -2.71
C ARG A 69 16.01 4.59 -2.77
N PHE A 70 15.11 4.16 -1.88
CA PHE A 70 14.50 2.83 -1.95
C PHE A 70 13.71 2.69 -3.25
N LEU A 71 12.87 3.68 -3.55
CA LEU A 71 12.06 3.69 -4.78
C LEU A 71 12.92 3.72 -6.04
N TYR A 72 14.03 4.48 -6.02
CA TYR A 72 15.03 4.45 -7.08
C TYR A 72 15.58 3.03 -7.31
N PHE A 73 16.00 2.33 -6.25
CA PHE A 73 16.49 0.96 -6.39
C PHE A 73 15.38 -0.01 -6.83
N ALA A 74 14.16 0.14 -6.31
CA ALA A 74 13.02 -0.66 -6.73
C ALA A 74 12.72 -0.49 -8.23
N ASP A 75 12.83 0.73 -8.76
CA ASP A 75 12.71 1.01 -10.18
C ASP A 75 13.77 0.28 -11.00
N GLN A 76 15.03 0.31 -10.55
CA GLN A 76 16.16 -0.31 -11.25
C GLN A 76 16.10 -1.84 -11.21
N LEU A 77 15.69 -2.41 -10.08
CA LEU A 77 15.67 -3.86 -9.83
C LEU A 77 14.38 -4.55 -10.28
N GLY A 78 13.38 -3.79 -10.74
CA GLY A 78 12.09 -4.33 -11.15
C GLY A 78 11.26 -4.87 -9.98
N PHE A 79 11.27 -4.17 -8.85
CA PHE A 79 10.57 -4.55 -7.63
C PHE A 79 9.28 -3.74 -7.47
N LEU A 80 8.15 -4.40 -7.23
CA LEU A 80 6.85 -3.74 -7.08
C LEU A 80 6.72 -3.11 -5.69
N VAL A 81 6.11 -1.94 -5.60
CA VAL A 81 5.90 -1.24 -4.33
C VAL A 81 4.45 -0.84 -4.18
N TRP A 82 3.86 -1.10 -3.01
CA TRP A 82 2.68 -0.37 -2.56
C TRP A 82 3.14 0.78 -1.67
N GLY A 83 2.83 2.00 -2.09
CA GLY A 83 3.19 3.22 -1.38
C GLY A 83 2.16 3.56 -0.29
N GLU A 84 2.64 3.86 0.91
CA GLU A 84 1.80 4.14 2.08
C GLU A 84 2.29 5.34 2.87
N MET A 85 1.55 5.68 3.94
CA MET A 85 1.91 6.68 4.92
C MET A 85 1.51 6.23 6.33
N ALA A 86 2.16 6.81 7.34
CA ALA A 86 1.77 6.61 8.73
C ALA A 86 0.36 7.16 8.98
N ASN A 87 -0.44 6.45 9.77
CA ASN A 87 -1.75 6.93 10.20
C ASN A 87 -1.70 7.48 11.62
N GLY A 88 -2.67 8.34 11.93
CA GLY A 88 -2.86 8.88 13.27
C GLY A 88 -3.51 7.84 14.19
N LYS A 89 -3.61 8.19 15.48
CA LYS A 89 -4.33 7.38 16.48
C LYS A 89 -5.82 7.72 16.54
N GLU A 90 -6.15 9.00 16.40
CA GLU A 90 -7.49 9.55 16.65
C GLU A 90 -7.96 10.41 15.49
N PHE A 91 -9.27 10.33 15.20
CA PHE A 91 -9.90 11.15 14.17
C PHE A 91 -10.15 12.57 14.69
N SER A 92 -9.68 13.58 13.96
CA SER A 92 -9.93 14.98 14.27
C SER A 92 -9.77 15.86 13.03
N ASN A 93 -10.27 17.10 13.08
CA ASN A 93 -10.04 18.05 11.99
C ASN A 93 -8.54 18.30 11.74
N ALA A 94 -7.76 18.43 12.83
CA ALA A 94 -6.30 18.60 12.72
C ALA A 94 -5.60 17.39 12.08
N TYR A 95 -6.09 16.17 12.35
CA TYR A 95 -5.62 14.96 11.66
C TYR A 95 -5.96 15.02 10.17
N MET A 96 -7.21 15.33 9.80
CA MET A 96 -7.61 15.43 8.41
C MET A 96 -6.76 16.43 7.63
N ASP A 97 -6.56 17.64 8.17
CA ASP A 97 -5.81 18.70 7.50
C ASP A 97 -4.35 18.28 7.25
N ARG A 98 -3.66 17.76 8.27
CA ARG A 98 -2.26 17.32 8.15
C ARG A 98 -2.12 16.11 7.25
N PHE A 99 -2.97 15.10 7.44
CA PHE A 99 -2.91 13.88 6.64
C PHE A 99 -3.15 14.19 5.16
N ASN A 100 -4.10 15.06 4.84
CA ASN A 100 -4.34 15.47 3.45
C ASN A 100 -3.11 16.15 2.84
N GLU A 101 -2.50 17.10 3.55
CA GLU A 101 -1.30 17.81 3.07
C GLU A 101 -0.13 16.85 2.84
N GLU A 102 0.18 16.02 3.84
CA GLU A 102 1.32 15.08 3.80
C GLU A 102 1.11 13.99 2.74
N TRP A 103 -0.11 13.44 2.63
CA TRP A 103 -0.44 12.42 1.63
C TRP A 103 -0.32 12.98 0.22
N MET A 104 -0.86 14.19 -0.03
CA MET A 104 -0.72 14.86 -1.32
C MET A 104 0.75 15.09 -1.68
N ALA A 105 1.58 15.50 -0.70
CA ALA A 105 3.00 15.71 -0.91
C ALA A 105 3.73 14.40 -1.24
N ALA A 106 3.42 13.31 -0.53
CA ALA A 106 4.00 11.99 -0.77
C ALA A 106 3.67 11.47 -2.18
N VAL A 107 2.38 11.48 -2.56
CA VAL A 107 1.95 11.03 -3.91
C VAL A 107 2.62 11.87 -5.00
N LYS A 108 2.65 13.21 -4.87
CA LYS A 108 3.29 14.09 -5.86
C LYS A 108 4.79 13.86 -5.98
N ARG A 109 5.48 13.62 -4.86
CA ARG A 109 6.92 13.34 -4.84
C ARG A 109 7.22 12.04 -5.59
N ASP A 110 6.39 11.02 -5.36
CA ASP A 110 6.71 9.64 -5.74
C ASP A 110 6.03 9.16 -7.04
N ILE A 111 5.15 9.95 -7.64
CA ILE A 111 4.37 9.59 -8.85
C ILE A 111 5.23 9.13 -10.04
N ASN A 112 6.48 9.61 -10.12
CA ASN A 112 7.40 9.29 -11.21
C ASN A 112 8.13 7.96 -11.03
N HIS A 113 8.02 7.31 -9.87
CA HIS A 113 8.59 5.99 -9.65
C HIS A 113 7.72 4.93 -10.31
N PRO A 114 8.16 4.30 -11.41
CA PRO A 114 7.45 3.16 -11.93
C PRO A 114 7.25 2.14 -10.81
N SER A 115 8.22 1.61 -10.10
CA SER A 115 8.04 0.56 -9.05
C SER A 115 6.73 0.60 -8.25
N ILE A 116 6.23 1.77 -7.83
CA ILE A 116 4.91 1.93 -7.21
C ILE A 116 3.79 1.46 -8.14
N VAL A 117 2.98 0.49 -7.70
CA VAL A 117 1.83 -0.05 -8.45
C VAL A 117 0.48 0.22 -7.80
N THR A 118 0.46 0.46 -6.48
CA THR A 118 -0.74 0.71 -5.70
C THR A 118 -0.44 1.78 -4.63
N TRP A 119 -1.42 2.62 -4.36
CA TRP A 119 -1.42 3.55 -3.23
C TRP A 119 -2.33 3.04 -2.11
N THR A 120 -1.83 3.03 -0.88
CA THR A 120 -2.61 2.65 0.31
C THR A 120 -2.50 3.74 1.38
N PRO A 121 -3.46 4.69 1.45
CA PRO A 121 -3.39 5.76 2.42
C PRO A 121 -3.64 5.28 3.86
N ILE A 122 -4.65 4.43 4.08
CA ILE A 122 -5.09 4.03 5.43
C ILE A 122 -4.86 2.54 5.67
N ASN A 123 -4.62 2.18 6.93
CA ASN A 123 -4.39 0.83 7.39
C ASN A 123 -5.26 0.52 8.62
N GLU A 124 -6.03 -0.56 8.57
CA GLU A 124 -6.80 -1.11 9.71
C GLU A 124 -7.63 -0.06 10.47
N SER A 125 -8.13 0.95 9.75
CA SER A 125 -8.90 2.05 10.34
C SER A 125 -8.12 2.85 11.39
N TRP A 126 -6.78 2.82 11.36
CA TRP A 126 -5.96 3.62 12.25
C TRP A 126 -6.21 5.11 11.95
N GLY A 127 -6.58 5.86 13.00
CA GLY A 127 -7.06 7.23 12.87
C GLY A 127 -8.57 7.35 12.60
N TYR A 128 -9.29 6.24 12.52
CA TYR A 128 -10.73 6.14 12.27
C TYR A 128 -11.40 5.13 13.23
N PRO A 129 -11.48 5.43 14.54
CA PRO A 129 -11.92 4.47 15.55
C PRO A 129 -13.40 4.04 15.44
N GLU A 130 -14.22 4.76 14.66
CA GLU A 130 -15.65 4.49 14.52
C GLU A 130 -16.05 4.30 13.04
N LEU A 131 -15.11 3.85 12.20
CA LEU A 131 -15.28 3.87 10.74
C LEU A 131 -16.57 3.20 10.26
N LYS A 132 -16.95 2.07 10.87
CA LYS A 132 -18.19 1.33 10.56
C LYS A 132 -19.46 2.20 10.59
N ASP A 133 -19.61 3.00 11.63
CA ASP A 133 -20.87 3.67 11.97
C ASP A 133 -20.80 5.20 11.83
N ASN A 134 -19.63 5.74 11.44
CA ASN A 134 -19.38 7.18 11.34
C ASN A 134 -19.23 7.64 9.88
N VAL A 135 -20.28 8.25 9.34
CA VAL A 135 -20.32 8.78 7.96
C VAL A 135 -19.23 9.82 7.68
N GLN A 136 -18.84 10.63 8.67
CA GLN A 136 -17.79 11.63 8.50
C GLN A 136 -16.43 10.97 8.23
N GLN A 137 -16.10 9.94 9.02
CA GLN A 137 -14.89 9.14 8.86
C GLN A 137 -14.85 8.45 7.49
N GLN A 138 -15.96 7.82 7.09
CA GLN A 138 -16.08 7.20 5.76
C GLN A 138 -15.93 8.23 4.63
N ASN A 139 -16.52 9.42 4.78
CA ASN A 139 -16.41 10.47 3.77
C ASN A 139 -14.98 11.01 3.64
N HIS A 140 -14.20 11.06 4.72
CA HIS A 140 -12.79 11.41 4.62
C HIS A 140 -12.01 10.34 3.85
N ILE A 141 -12.25 9.04 4.08
CA ILE A 141 -11.63 7.97 3.27
C ILE A 141 -12.02 8.08 1.78
N ARG A 142 -13.30 8.33 1.46
CA ARG A 142 -13.74 8.60 0.08
C ARG A 142 -12.99 9.79 -0.52
N SER A 143 -12.81 10.86 0.25
CA SER A 143 -12.06 12.04 -0.23
C SER A 143 -10.59 11.70 -0.52
N LEU A 144 -9.95 10.86 0.30
CA LEU A 144 -8.58 10.41 0.07
C LEU A 144 -8.47 9.56 -1.19
N TYR A 145 -9.41 8.64 -1.43
CA TYR A 145 -9.48 7.85 -2.65
C TYR A 145 -9.55 8.74 -3.90
N TYR A 146 -10.55 9.63 -3.97
CA TYR A 146 -10.74 10.49 -5.15
C TYR A 146 -9.61 11.51 -5.32
N MET A 147 -9.08 12.07 -4.22
CA MET A 147 -7.92 12.95 -4.27
C MET A 147 -6.69 12.23 -4.82
N THR A 148 -6.45 10.99 -4.40
CA THR A 148 -5.36 10.17 -4.94
C THR A 148 -5.55 9.91 -6.43
N LYS A 149 -6.78 9.59 -6.87
CA LYS A 149 -7.11 9.43 -8.29
C LYS A 149 -6.95 10.70 -9.12
N CYS A 150 -7.22 11.87 -8.54
CA CYS A 150 -6.98 13.14 -9.20
C CYS A 150 -5.49 13.44 -9.37
N LEU A 151 -4.66 13.07 -8.38
CA LEU A 151 -3.21 13.26 -8.45
C LEU A 151 -2.54 12.23 -9.35
N ASP A 152 -2.96 10.97 -9.26
CA ASP A 152 -2.40 9.85 -10.00
C ASP A 152 -3.50 8.86 -10.44
N PRO A 153 -4.07 9.05 -11.65
CA PRO A 153 -5.06 8.13 -12.20
C PRO A 153 -4.42 6.84 -12.74
N THR A 154 -3.09 6.70 -12.73
CA THR A 154 -2.37 5.62 -13.40
C THR A 154 -2.14 4.38 -12.54
N ARG A 155 -2.51 4.44 -11.25
CA ARG A 155 -2.31 3.37 -10.26
C ARG A 155 -3.60 3.02 -9.52
N SER A 156 -3.69 1.79 -9.03
CA SER A 156 -4.79 1.36 -8.17
C SER A 156 -4.68 1.98 -6.78
N VAL A 157 -5.81 2.12 -6.10
CA VAL A 157 -5.90 2.59 -4.73
C VAL A 157 -6.55 1.51 -3.86
N ASN A 158 -5.88 1.16 -2.78
CA ASN A 158 -6.42 0.33 -1.70
C ASN A 158 -6.65 1.26 -0.51
N ASP A 159 -7.90 1.66 -0.26
CA ASP A 159 -8.23 2.79 0.61
C ASP A 159 -7.83 2.60 2.08
N ASN A 160 -8.30 1.52 2.70
CA ASN A 160 -8.08 1.15 4.09
C ASN A 160 -7.69 -0.34 4.15
N CYS A 161 -6.39 -0.62 4.19
CA CYS A 161 -5.94 -2.00 4.18
C CYS A 161 -6.32 -2.75 5.46
N GLY A 162 -7.17 -3.76 5.36
CA GLY A 162 -7.58 -4.57 6.49
C GLY A 162 -9.03 -4.99 6.33
N TRP A 163 -9.89 -4.54 7.23
CA TRP A 163 -11.23 -5.12 7.41
C TRP A 163 -12.36 -4.23 6.90
N GLU A 164 -12.20 -2.92 6.93
CA GLU A 164 -13.27 -1.94 6.74
C GLU A 164 -13.01 -1.07 5.50
N HIS A 165 -13.35 -1.60 4.34
CA HIS A 165 -13.25 -0.89 3.06
C HIS A 165 -14.44 0.04 2.84
N VAL A 166 -14.18 1.23 2.26
CA VAL A 166 -15.20 2.25 1.98
C VAL A 166 -15.35 2.52 0.48
N CYS A 167 -14.23 2.66 -0.23
CA CYS A 167 -14.15 2.88 -1.68
C CYS A 167 -12.75 2.52 -2.18
N ASP A 168 -12.58 1.41 -2.88
CA ASP A 168 -11.28 0.93 -3.35
C ASP A 168 -11.32 0.42 -4.81
N ASP A 169 -10.12 0.27 -5.41
CA ASP A 169 -9.95 -0.56 -6.60
C ASP A 169 -9.50 -1.98 -6.25
N LEU A 170 -8.82 -2.12 -5.10
CA LEU A 170 -8.27 -3.36 -4.59
C LEU A 170 -8.68 -3.53 -3.12
N THR A 171 -9.51 -4.53 -2.86
CA THR A 171 -9.89 -4.93 -1.51
C THR A 171 -8.83 -5.87 -0.92
N THR A 172 -8.55 -5.69 0.36
CA THR A 172 -7.59 -6.51 1.11
C THR A 172 -8.26 -7.07 2.34
N PHE A 173 -7.59 -8.00 3.00
CA PHE A 173 -7.99 -8.51 4.31
C PHE A 173 -6.73 -8.97 5.02
N ARG A 174 -6.80 -9.06 6.33
CA ARG A 174 -5.75 -9.71 7.11
C ARG A 174 -6.28 -11.06 7.55
N ASP A 175 -5.39 -12.02 7.64
CA ASP A 175 -5.74 -13.33 8.15
C ASP A 175 -4.50 -13.90 8.80
N TYR A 176 -4.64 -14.29 10.06
CA TYR A 176 -3.58 -14.88 10.86
C TYR A 176 -3.85 -16.37 11.14
N SER A 177 -4.81 -16.95 10.42
CA SER A 177 -5.10 -18.38 10.46
C SER A 177 -3.96 -19.18 9.81
N ASP A 178 -3.86 -20.47 10.15
CA ASP A 178 -2.89 -21.35 9.51
C ASP A 178 -3.20 -21.62 8.03
N GLY A 179 -2.24 -22.20 7.30
CA GLY A 179 -2.39 -22.47 5.86
C GLY A 179 -3.64 -23.28 5.48
N PRO A 180 -3.99 -24.38 6.19
CA PRO A 180 -5.23 -25.11 5.97
C PRO A 180 -6.49 -24.27 6.16
N ALA A 181 -6.56 -23.47 7.23
CA ALA A 181 -7.70 -22.58 7.49
C ALA A 181 -7.83 -21.50 6.41
N LEU A 182 -6.72 -20.84 6.06
CA LEU A 182 -6.69 -19.83 5.00
C LEU A 182 -7.14 -20.41 3.65
N THR A 183 -6.70 -21.62 3.31
CA THR A 183 -7.13 -22.32 2.09
C THR A 183 -8.65 -22.51 2.05
N THR A 184 -9.26 -22.78 3.21
CA THR A 184 -10.71 -22.95 3.34
C THR A 184 -11.44 -21.62 3.19
N ILE A 185 -10.90 -20.55 3.78
CA ILE A 185 -11.44 -19.19 3.68
C ILE A 185 -11.39 -18.71 2.21
N CYS A 186 -10.25 -18.84 1.54
CA CYS A 186 -10.10 -18.46 0.14
C CYS A 186 -11.01 -19.23 -0.83
N LYS A 187 -11.34 -20.50 -0.53
CA LYS A 187 -12.28 -21.29 -1.35
C LYS A 187 -13.74 -20.89 -1.16
N THR A 188 -14.11 -20.45 0.04
CA THR A 188 -15.50 -20.22 0.42
C THR A 188 -15.90 -18.74 0.34
N GLY A 189 -14.92 -17.83 0.35
CA GLY A 189 -15.15 -16.39 0.39
C GLY A 189 -15.84 -15.93 1.67
N ARG A 190 -15.83 -16.75 2.73
CA ARG A 190 -16.49 -16.47 4.01
C ARG A 190 -15.44 -16.38 5.11
N TYR A 191 -15.28 -15.19 5.66
CA TYR A 191 -14.70 -15.00 6.99
C TYR A 191 -15.72 -15.51 8.01
N SER A 192 -15.29 -16.39 8.92
CA SER A 192 -16.11 -16.86 10.05
C SER A 192 -16.37 -15.74 11.05
#